data_AF-A0AAD9NZQ9-F1
#
_entry.id   AF-A0AAD9NZQ9-F1
#
_cell.length_a   1.000
_cell.length_b   1.000
_cell.length_c   1.000
_cell.angle_alpha   90.00
_cell.angle_beta   90.00
_cell.angle_gamma   90.00
#
_symmetry.space_group_name_H-M   'P 1'
#
loop_
_entity.id
_entity.type
_entity.pdbx_description
1 polymer ?
#
loop_
_entity_poly.entity_id
_entity_poly.type
_entity_poly.pdbx_seq_one_letter_code
_entity_poly.pdbx_strand_id
1 'polypeptide(L)'
;MEKLMEFTKASKLKELVPLAEMNSIISFCHLFDVLAVEKNGVDPGDNENFPRTIEMWFIFCVVWSICAPFDEDSRKKIDNYMREVEGAFPNKDSIYEYIVEPKLRTWQHWEERLRGGWRFTPGTPYYKIVVPTVDTIRYNYLVTKLVNAHYPVMLTSSNDVQSIIESRVEKRTKGVYVPLGGRKMVTFMDDFNMPAKDTFGSQPPLELIRLWLDYGFWTCSFIDMFLLVAMGPPGGGRMVISRRLQSRFNLINMTFPNNLQDFEEELKPIGDVMTEATIDMYNAITARFLPTPTKIHYLFNLRDISRIFQGLMRIRKTYHDTRVTITRLWIHECFRVFSDRLNDTKDNEAFVTILSEKLAQYFDQTYHNICHNRQPPIFEEYNNTPGVIQMDLVLFRDAIEHVSKVVRVIRQPLGNMLLVGIGGSGRQSLTRIAAHLCEYTTFQIEVVEESFLEDINNVLSSGEVPGLYKPDEFEEVRNGLADQAKKDGIEETNQAMFAYLIERVRMNLHVVLCMSPVGEAFRNRIRMFPAFVNNMTIDWFSEWPHDALLEVAEKYLSTMTMASEEENKMKPNVASIFAMMHRSVSEMSAQILLYEKRKELGDAATKLKNGLFKIDETRIKV
;
A
#
# COMPACT_ATOMS: atom_id res chain seq x y z
N MET A 1 -24.33 4.73 -27.78
CA MET A 1 -24.28 3.80 -26.63
C MET A 1 -24.18 2.36 -27.10
N GLU A 2 -25.25 1.75 -27.64
CA GLU A 2 -25.30 0.34 -28.05
C GLU A 2 -24.09 -0.13 -28.91
N LYS A 3 -23.82 0.53 -30.05
CA LYS A 3 -22.67 0.24 -30.93
C LYS A 3 -21.30 0.23 -30.21
N LEU A 4 -21.11 1.07 -29.20
CA LEU A 4 -19.88 1.12 -28.40
C LEU A 4 -19.77 -0.13 -27.51
N MET A 5 -20.89 -0.58 -26.94
CA MET A 5 -20.94 -1.80 -26.13
C MET A 5 -20.79 -3.07 -26.99
N GLU A 6 -21.28 -3.06 -28.23
CA GLU A 6 -20.94 -4.09 -29.22
C GLU A 6 -19.44 -4.07 -29.55
N PHE A 7 -18.86 -2.88 -29.77
CA PHE A 7 -17.43 -2.72 -30.04
C PHE A 7 -16.54 -3.21 -28.89
N THR A 8 -16.85 -2.91 -27.63
CA THR A 8 -16.05 -3.39 -26.48
C THR A 8 -16.11 -4.92 -26.35
N LYS A 9 -17.30 -5.51 -26.54
CA LYS A 9 -17.51 -6.97 -26.59
C LYS A 9 -16.74 -7.64 -27.74
N ALA A 10 -16.86 -7.11 -28.95
CA ALA A 10 -16.24 -7.67 -30.15
C ALA A 10 -14.69 -7.56 -30.13
N SER A 11 -14.17 -6.42 -29.67
CA SER A 11 -12.74 -6.11 -29.65
C SER A 11 -11.95 -6.80 -28.52
N LYS A 12 -12.64 -7.57 -27.66
CA LYS A 12 -12.06 -8.28 -26.50
C LYS A 12 -11.19 -7.37 -25.62
N LEU A 13 -11.73 -6.19 -25.31
CA LEU A 13 -11.06 -5.23 -24.43
C LEU A 13 -10.94 -5.78 -23.00
N LYS A 14 -9.90 -5.38 -22.28
CA LYS A 14 -9.55 -5.91 -20.96
C LYS A 14 -10.04 -4.97 -19.85
N GLU A 15 -11.08 -5.42 -19.16
CA GLU A 15 -11.60 -4.79 -17.94
C GLU A 15 -10.68 -5.11 -16.75
N LEU A 16 -10.37 -4.11 -15.92
CA LEU A 16 -9.61 -4.30 -14.68
C LEU A 16 -10.47 -4.90 -13.56
N VAL A 17 -11.76 -4.56 -13.56
CA VAL A 17 -12.78 -5.18 -12.70
C VAL A 17 -13.94 -5.57 -13.61
N PRO A 18 -14.26 -6.88 -13.78
CA PRO A 18 -15.31 -7.32 -14.69
C PRO A 18 -16.65 -6.68 -14.36
N LEU A 19 -17.22 -5.90 -15.27
CA LEU A 19 -18.46 -5.16 -15.06
C LEU A 19 -19.66 -5.92 -15.63
N ALA A 20 -20.83 -5.77 -15.02
CA ALA A 20 -22.07 -6.18 -15.67
C ALA A 20 -22.61 -5.04 -16.54
N GLU A 21 -23.13 -5.37 -17.72
CA GLU A 21 -23.68 -4.44 -18.71
C GLU A 21 -24.73 -3.47 -18.13
N MET A 22 -25.59 -3.98 -17.24
CA MET A 22 -26.56 -3.18 -16.50
C MET A 22 -25.91 -2.14 -15.58
N ASN A 23 -24.72 -2.41 -15.03
CA ASN A 23 -23.98 -1.48 -14.17
C ASN A 23 -23.40 -0.32 -14.98
N SER A 24 -22.95 -0.56 -16.22
CA SER A 24 -22.49 0.50 -17.13
C SER A 24 -23.63 1.47 -17.43
N ILE A 25 -24.84 0.95 -17.68
CA ILE A 25 -26.04 1.73 -17.96
C ILE A 25 -26.51 2.48 -16.69
N ILE A 26 -26.56 1.82 -15.52
CA ILE A 26 -26.91 2.46 -14.25
C ILE A 26 -25.91 3.59 -13.91
N SER A 27 -24.61 3.35 -14.05
CA SER A 27 -23.57 4.35 -13.81
C SER A 27 -23.64 5.51 -14.80
N PHE A 28 -24.02 5.24 -16.06
CA PHE A 28 -24.31 6.27 -17.05
C PHE A 28 -25.49 7.14 -16.59
N CYS A 29 -26.64 6.53 -16.26
CA CYS A 29 -27.84 7.27 -15.86
C CYS A 29 -27.57 8.14 -14.63
N HIS A 30 -26.99 7.57 -13.58
CA HIS A 30 -26.60 8.33 -12.38
C HIS A 30 -25.70 9.51 -12.73
N LEU A 31 -24.63 9.32 -13.52
CA LEU A 31 -23.70 10.39 -13.85
C LEU A 31 -24.34 11.46 -14.75
N PHE A 32 -25.25 11.06 -15.63
CA PHE A 32 -26.02 11.96 -16.49
C PHE A 32 -27.04 12.79 -15.69
N ASP A 33 -27.78 12.19 -14.76
CA ASP A 33 -28.73 12.87 -13.86
C ASP A 33 -28.05 13.99 -13.05
N VAL A 34 -26.78 13.83 -12.67
CA VAL A 34 -26.01 14.87 -11.95
C VAL A 34 -25.45 15.97 -12.86
N LEU A 35 -25.16 15.65 -14.12
CA LEU A 35 -24.39 16.51 -15.00
C LEU A 35 -25.23 17.21 -16.08
N ALA A 36 -26.32 16.62 -16.54
CA ALA A 36 -27.23 17.17 -17.53
C ALA A 36 -28.27 18.14 -16.90
N VAL A 37 -27.77 19.16 -16.19
CA VAL A 37 -28.57 20.16 -15.46
C VAL A 37 -28.33 21.58 -15.98
N GLU A 38 -29.33 22.46 -15.83
CA GLU A 38 -29.29 23.88 -16.22
C GLU A 38 -28.01 24.59 -15.74
N LYS A 39 -27.58 24.32 -14.51
CA LYS A 39 -26.35 24.87 -13.90
C LYS A 39 -25.06 24.52 -14.67
N ASN A 40 -25.08 23.47 -15.48
CA ASN A 40 -23.99 23.04 -16.36
C ASN A 40 -24.28 23.36 -17.85
N GLY A 41 -25.24 24.26 -18.14
CA GLY A 41 -25.58 24.73 -19.48
C GLY A 41 -26.66 23.93 -20.20
N VAL A 42 -27.22 22.89 -19.59
CA VAL A 42 -28.32 22.08 -20.17
C VAL A 42 -29.66 22.70 -19.80
N ASP A 43 -29.98 23.81 -20.45
CA ASP A 43 -31.24 24.56 -20.29
C ASP A 43 -32.22 24.23 -21.44
N PRO A 44 -33.36 23.55 -21.16
CA PRO A 44 -34.37 23.23 -22.18
C PRO A 44 -35.02 24.46 -22.86
N GLY A 45 -34.84 25.67 -22.33
CA GLY A 45 -35.27 26.91 -22.95
C GLY A 45 -34.35 27.40 -24.09
N ASP A 46 -33.06 27.08 -24.04
CA ASP A 46 -32.07 27.45 -25.05
C ASP A 46 -32.12 26.47 -26.24
N ASN A 47 -33.21 26.53 -27.02
CA ASN A 47 -33.46 25.63 -28.16
C ASN A 47 -32.34 25.61 -29.22
N GLU A 48 -31.51 26.67 -29.30
CA GLU A 48 -30.41 26.76 -30.26
C GLU A 48 -29.17 25.98 -29.78
N ASN A 49 -28.88 26.00 -28.48
CA ASN A 49 -27.63 25.43 -27.94
C ASN A 49 -27.83 24.20 -27.03
N PHE A 50 -29.06 23.93 -26.59
CA PHE A 50 -29.43 22.75 -25.82
C PHE A 50 -29.00 21.43 -26.50
N PRO A 51 -29.25 21.19 -27.81
CA PRO A 51 -28.89 19.92 -28.45
C PRO A 51 -27.40 19.60 -28.36
N ARG A 52 -26.54 20.59 -28.66
CA ARG A 52 -25.08 20.45 -28.56
C ARG A 52 -24.61 20.29 -27.11
N THR A 53 -25.22 21.02 -26.17
CA THR A 53 -24.76 21.00 -24.77
C THR A 53 -25.17 19.70 -24.06
N ILE A 54 -26.36 19.16 -24.35
CA ILE A 54 -26.78 17.84 -23.82
C ILE A 54 -26.01 16.69 -24.47
N GLU A 55 -25.66 16.79 -25.76
CA GLU A 55 -24.82 15.83 -26.47
C GLU A 55 -23.40 15.74 -25.89
N MET A 56 -22.74 16.88 -25.64
CA MET A 56 -21.43 16.91 -24.98
C MET A 56 -21.45 16.27 -23.59
N TRP A 57 -22.48 16.56 -22.77
CA TRP A 57 -22.63 15.93 -21.45
C TRP A 57 -22.98 14.44 -21.55
N PHE A 58 -23.79 14.02 -22.52
CA PHE A 58 -24.07 12.60 -22.79
C PHE A 58 -22.78 11.84 -23.09
N ILE A 59 -21.95 12.38 -23.99
CA ILE A 59 -20.68 11.77 -24.39
C ILE A 59 -19.69 11.73 -23.22
N PHE A 60 -19.57 12.80 -22.44
CA PHE A 60 -18.76 12.81 -21.21
C PHE A 60 -19.23 11.72 -20.22
N CYS A 61 -20.55 11.57 -20.03
CA CYS A 61 -21.10 10.56 -19.13
C CYS A 61 -20.85 9.14 -19.65
N VAL A 62 -20.89 8.89 -20.96
CA VAL A 62 -20.54 7.59 -21.56
C VAL A 62 -19.07 7.24 -21.30
N VAL A 63 -18.14 8.19 -21.50
CA VAL A 63 -16.70 7.98 -21.24
C VAL A 63 -16.47 7.64 -19.77
N TRP A 64 -17.12 8.34 -18.85
CA TRP A 64 -16.93 8.19 -17.41
C TRP A 64 -17.81 7.12 -16.74
N SER A 65 -18.53 6.30 -17.51
CA SER A 65 -19.29 5.14 -17.01
C SER A 65 -18.98 3.86 -17.77
N ILE A 66 -19.26 3.84 -19.09
CA ILE A 66 -19.09 2.66 -19.95
C ILE A 66 -17.61 2.44 -20.26
N CYS A 67 -16.84 3.50 -20.48
CA CYS A 67 -15.41 3.42 -20.84
C CYS A 67 -14.47 3.44 -19.62
N ALA A 68 -14.99 3.71 -18.42
CA ALA A 68 -14.21 3.78 -17.18
C ALA A 68 -13.45 2.48 -16.77
N PRO A 69 -14.03 1.26 -16.83
CA PRO A 69 -13.48 0.06 -16.18
C PRO A 69 -12.29 -0.60 -16.90
N PHE A 70 -11.93 -0.10 -18.08
CA PHE A 70 -10.91 -0.67 -18.95
C PHE A 70 -9.47 -0.31 -18.53
N ASP A 71 -8.53 -1.20 -18.84
CA ASP A 71 -7.09 -0.93 -18.71
C ASP A 71 -6.56 0.05 -19.75
N GLU A 72 -5.35 0.56 -19.54
CA GLU A 72 -4.77 1.65 -20.32
C GLU A 72 -4.68 1.35 -21.83
N ASP A 73 -4.26 0.13 -22.21
CA ASP A 73 -4.19 -0.28 -23.61
C ASP A 73 -5.55 -0.51 -24.26
N SER A 74 -6.56 -0.85 -23.46
CA SER A 74 -7.96 -0.87 -23.90
C SER A 74 -8.53 0.54 -24.02
N ARG A 75 -8.18 1.47 -23.11
CA ARG A 75 -8.56 2.89 -23.19
C ARG A 75 -8.02 3.54 -24.47
N LYS A 76 -6.78 3.24 -24.89
CA LYS A 76 -6.20 3.70 -26.18
C LYS A 76 -7.02 3.25 -27.40
N LYS A 77 -7.63 2.06 -27.38
CA LYS A 77 -8.51 1.56 -28.46
C LYS A 77 -9.88 2.23 -28.44
N ILE A 78 -10.42 2.50 -27.24
CA ILE A 78 -11.68 3.24 -27.07
C ILE A 78 -11.50 4.70 -27.51
N ASP A 79 -10.35 5.32 -27.23
CA ASP A 79 -10.01 6.69 -27.65
C ASP A 79 -10.17 6.87 -29.18
N ASN A 80 -9.52 5.99 -29.95
CA ASN A 80 -9.63 5.97 -31.41
C ASN A 80 -11.09 5.79 -31.88
N TYR A 81 -11.79 4.78 -31.36
CA TYR A 81 -13.18 4.50 -31.74
C TYR A 81 -14.13 5.66 -31.39
N MET A 82 -13.93 6.31 -30.24
CA MET A 82 -14.73 7.47 -29.85
C MET A 82 -14.45 8.69 -30.74
N ARG A 83 -13.25 8.83 -31.32
CA ARG A 83 -12.97 9.88 -32.33
C ARG A 83 -13.51 9.56 -33.72
N GLU A 84 -13.58 8.28 -34.09
CA GLU A 84 -14.25 7.82 -35.31
C GLU A 84 -15.77 8.05 -35.24
N VAL A 85 -16.35 8.01 -34.04
CA VAL A 85 -17.78 8.29 -33.78
C VAL A 85 -18.05 9.77 -33.52
N GLU A 86 -17.14 10.49 -32.84
CA GLU A 86 -17.28 11.90 -32.46
C GLU A 86 -16.02 12.70 -32.80
N GLY A 87 -16.11 13.54 -33.83
CA GLY A 87 -15.00 14.38 -34.31
C GLY A 87 -14.73 15.65 -33.48
N ALA A 88 -15.56 15.97 -32.49
CA ALA A 88 -15.43 17.20 -31.70
C ALA A 88 -14.28 17.19 -30.67
N PHE A 89 -13.66 16.04 -30.37
CA PHE A 89 -12.57 15.94 -29.39
C PHE A 89 -11.26 16.57 -29.90
N PRO A 90 -10.52 17.36 -29.09
CA PRO A 90 -9.20 17.86 -29.48
C PRO A 90 -8.18 16.74 -29.72
N ASN A 91 -7.41 16.85 -30.80
CA ASN A 91 -6.51 15.78 -31.28
C ASN A 91 -5.14 15.69 -30.57
N LYS A 92 -4.94 16.41 -29.45
CA LYS A 92 -3.64 16.48 -28.75
C LYS A 92 -3.44 15.34 -27.74
N ASP A 93 -4.46 15.10 -26.90
CA ASP A 93 -4.40 14.17 -25.77
C ASP A 93 -5.66 13.29 -25.74
N SER A 94 -5.71 12.28 -24.86
CA SER A 94 -6.82 11.32 -24.81
C SER A 94 -8.16 11.95 -24.39
N ILE A 95 -9.30 11.38 -24.81
CA ILE A 95 -10.66 11.82 -24.47
C ILE A 95 -10.91 11.90 -22.94
N TYR A 96 -10.20 11.12 -22.13
CA TYR A 96 -10.26 11.18 -20.66
C TYR A 96 -9.61 12.44 -20.08
N GLU A 97 -8.73 13.10 -20.85
CA GLU A 97 -8.01 14.33 -20.48
C GLU A 97 -8.87 15.59 -20.62
N TYR A 98 -10.11 15.47 -21.09
CA TYR A 98 -11.03 16.59 -21.32
C TYR A 98 -12.29 16.56 -20.44
N ILE A 99 -12.85 17.74 -20.20
CA ILE A 99 -14.15 17.98 -19.57
C ILE A 99 -14.94 19.03 -20.36
N VAL A 100 -16.27 18.95 -20.33
CA VAL A 100 -17.16 19.99 -20.88
C VAL A 100 -17.04 21.27 -20.05
N GLU A 101 -16.74 22.41 -20.68
CA GLU A 101 -16.84 23.73 -20.04
C GLU A 101 -18.17 24.41 -20.42
N PRO A 102 -19.16 24.50 -19.49
CA PRO A 102 -20.50 25.01 -19.78
C PRO A 102 -20.56 26.38 -20.45
N LYS A 103 -19.64 27.29 -20.10
CA LYS A 103 -19.68 28.68 -20.58
C LYS A 103 -19.16 28.83 -22.00
N LEU A 104 -18.21 27.99 -22.40
CA LEU A 104 -17.55 28.06 -23.70
C LEU A 104 -18.13 27.03 -24.69
N ARG A 105 -18.86 26.01 -24.21
CA ARG A 105 -19.47 24.94 -25.03
C ARG A 105 -18.43 24.20 -25.87
N THR A 106 -17.26 23.99 -25.24
CA THR A 106 -16.05 23.34 -25.76
C THR A 106 -15.49 22.32 -24.76
N TRP A 107 -14.67 21.41 -25.26
CA TRP A 107 -13.83 20.54 -24.44
C TRP A 107 -12.66 21.36 -23.87
N GLN A 108 -12.51 21.35 -22.54
CA GLN A 108 -11.42 21.98 -21.80
C GLN A 108 -10.46 20.90 -21.29
N HIS A 109 -9.15 21.14 -21.31
CA HIS A 109 -8.17 20.19 -20.75
C HIS A 109 -8.25 20.21 -19.21
N TRP A 110 -8.20 19.05 -18.55
CA TRP A 110 -8.28 18.98 -17.07
C TRP A 110 -7.16 19.77 -16.37
N GLU A 111 -6.01 19.91 -17.03
CA GLU A 111 -4.86 20.70 -16.57
C GLU A 111 -5.21 22.20 -16.37
N GLU A 112 -6.11 22.76 -17.18
CA GLU A 112 -6.58 24.16 -17.01
C GLU A 112 -7.35 24.39 -15.71
N ARG A 113 -7.75 23.31 -15.02
CA ARG A 113 -8.40 23.34 -13.71
C ARG A 113 -7.42 23.11 -12.55
N LEU A 114 -6.15 22.84 -12.83
CA LEU A 114 -5.07 23.01 -11.84
C LEU A 114 -4.92 24.49 -11.53
N ARG A 115 -4.90 24.84 -10.25
CA ARG A 115 -4.49 26.19 -9.83
C ARG A 115 -2.96 26.26 -9.90
N GLY A 116 -2.44 26.91 -10.94
CA GLY A 116 -1.02 27.17 -11.07
C GLY A 116 -0.44 27.84 -9.80
N GLY A 117 0.73 27.37 -9.36
CA GLY A 117 1.37 27.84 -8.13
C GLY A 117 0.83 27.22 -6.85
N TRP A 118 0.28 26.00 -6.88
CA TRP A 118 0.08 25.20 -5.66
C TRP A 118 1.42 25.00 -4.95
N ARG A 119 1.47 25.29 -3.64
CA ARG A 119 2.62 25.01 -2.78
C ARG A 119 2.11 24.28 -1.54
N PHE A 120 2.85 23.29 -1.06
CA PHE A 120 2.56 22.67 0.23
C PHE A 120 2.77 23.68 1.37
N THR A 121 1.97 23.61 2.43
CA THR A 121 2.16 24.48 3.60
C THR A 121 3.38 23.99 4.39
N PRO A 122 4.44 24.81 4.61
CA PRO A 122 5.62 24.41 5.36
C PRO A 122 5.25 23.91 6.77
N GLY A 123 5.87 22.82 7.21
CA GLY A 123 5.55 22.16 8.48
C GLY A 123 4.40 21.14 8.43
N THR A 124 3.68 21.02 7.31
CA THR A 124 2.73 19.92 7.11
C THR A 124 3.47 18.57 7.10
N PRO A 125 3.09 17.57 7.92
CA PRO A 125 3.71 16.24 7.87
C PRO A 125 3.52 15.60 6.49
N TYR A 126 4.60 15.03 5.92
CA TYR A 126 4.60 14.53 4.53
C TYR A 126 3.40 13.63 4.21
N TYR A 127 3.02 12.74 5.13
CA TYR A 127 1.90 11.80 4.92
C TYR A 127 0.51 12.47 4.84
N LYS A 128 0.39 13.78 5.10
CA LYS A 128 -0.82 14.59 4.84
C LYS A 128 -0.74 15.38 3.52
N ILE A 129 0.42 15.43 2.85
CA ILE A 129 0.60 16.20 1.62
C ILE A 129 -0.03 15.44 0.45
N VAL A 130 -1.21 15.89 0.03
CA VAL A 130 -1.86 15.43 -1.21
C VAL A 130 -1.55 16.45 -2.30
N VAL A 131 -0.69 16.08 -3.25
CA VAL A 131 -0.41 16.88 -4.45
C VAL A 131 -1.63 16.80 -5.38
N PRO A 132 -2.28 17.91 -5.74
CA PRO A 132 -3.41 17.90 -6.65
C PRO A 132 -2.93 17.69 -8.09
N THR A 133 -2.84 16.43 -8.52
CA THR A 133 -2.59 16.09 -9.94
C THR A 133 -3.84 16.27 -10.80
N VAL A 134 -3.68 16.24 -12.13
CA VAL A 134 -4.79 16.23 -13.10
C VAL A 134 -5.82 15.14 -12.76
N ASP A 135 -5.35 13.92 -12.52
CA ASP A 135 -6.15 12.78 -12.07
C ASP A 135 -6.82 13.03 -10.71
N THR A 136 -6.11 13.64 -9.76
CA THR A 136 -6.68 13.95 -8.44
C THR A 136 -7.88 14.89 -8.57
N ILE A 137 -7.79 15.94 -9.39
CA ILE A 137 -8.91 16.87 -9.66
C ILE A 137 -10.05 16.18 -10.40
N ARG A 138 -9.74 15.40 -11.43
CA ARG A 138 -10.69 14.61 -12.24
C ARG A 138 -11.52 13.66 -11.41
N TYR A 139 -10.88 12.81 -10.60
CA TYR A 139 -11.57 11.86 -9.74
C TYR A 139 -12.30 12.54 -8.59
N ASN A 140 -11.72 13.58 -7.99
CA ASN A 140 -12.40 14.37 -6.97
C ASN A 140 -13.69 15.02 -7.51
N TYR A 141 -13.66 15.60 -8.71
CA TYR A 141 -14.84 16.18 -9.35
C TYR A 141 -15.96 15.14 -9.54
N LEU A 142 -15.65 13.96 -10.11
CA LEU A 142 -16.62 12.90 -10.35
C LEU A 142 -17.21 12.36 -9.03
N VAL A 143 -16.36 12.06 -8.05
CA VAL A 143 -16.78 11.59 -6.71
C VAL A 143 -17.63 12.64 -6.00
N THR A 144 -17.18 13.90 -5.95
CA THR A 144 -17.92 14.99 -5.29
C THR A 144 -19.26 15.26 -5.98
N LYS A 145 -19.37 15.11 -7.30
CA LYS A 145 -20.64 15.22 -8.01
C LYS A 145 -21.61 14.10 -7.62
N LEU A 146 -21.18 12.84 -7.69
CA LEU A 146 -22.01 11.67 -7.36
C LEU A 146 -22.44 11.65 -5.87
N VAL A 147 -21.51 11.95 -4.95
CA VAL A 147 -21.79 12.03 -3.50
C VAL A 147 -22.79 13.14 -3.16
N ASN A 148 -22.64 14.35 -3.74
CA ASN A 148 -23.61 15.44 -3.53
C ASN A 148 -25.02 15.08 -4.05
N ALA A 149 -25.12 14.21 -5.05
CA ALA A 149 -26.36 13.74 -5.63
C ALA A 149 -26.94 12.49 -4.95
N HIS A 150 -26.32 11.98 -3.89
CA HIS A 150 -26.76 10.79 -3.14
C HIS A 150 -26.61 9.45 -3.88
N TYR A 151 -25.82 9.40 -4.96
CA TYR A 151 -25.44 8.12 -5.57
C TYR A 151 -24.25 7.53 -4.83
N PRO A 152 -24.38 6.33 -4.23
CA PRO A 152 -23.34 5.78 -3.37
C PRO A 152 -22.14 5.23 -4.18
N VAL A 153 -21.01 5.12 -3.48
CA VAL A 153 -19.82 4.34 -3.84
C VAL A 153 -19.55 3.36 -2.65
N MET A 154 -18.65 2.37 -2.77
CA MET A 154 -18.85 0.98 -2.30
C MET A 154 -18.57 0.67 -0.76
N LEU A 155 -18.53 -0.57 -0.21
CA LEU A 155 -17.67 -0.92 1.00
C LEU A 155 -18.38 -1.31 2.37
N THR A 156 -17.98 -2.08 3.43
CA THR A 156 -16.94 -3.11 3.86
C THR A 156 -17.51 -4.35 4.61
N SER A 157 -17.54 -4.42 5.97
CA SER A 157 -17.81 -5.64 6.77
C SER A 157 -19.07 -5.58 7.64
N SER A 158 -19.74 -6.71 7.90
CA SER A 158 -21.14 -6.69 8.36
C SER A 158 -21.32 -6.23 9.81
N ASN A 159 -20.61 -6.84 10.76
CA ASN A 159 -20.79 -6.54 12.18
C ASN A 159 -20.01 -5.28 12.58
N ASP A 160 -18.84 -5.10 11.97
CA ASP A 160 -17.88 -4.05 12.33
C ASP A 160 -18.23 -2.74 11.62
N VAL A 161 -18.72 -2.76 10.38
CA VAL A 161 -19.34 -1.52 9.82
C VAL A 161 -20.62 -1.18 10.57
N GLN A 162 -21.37 -2.15 11.11
CA GLN A 162 -22.48 -1.80 12.00
C GLN A 162 -21.97 -1.10 13.28
N SER A 163 -20.94 -1.61 13.95
CA SER A 163 -20.42 -0.95 15.16
C SER A 163 -19.72 0.39 14.86
N ILE A 164 -18.92 0.48 13.78
CA ILE A 164 -18.27 1.70 13.31
C ILE A 164 -19.33 2.75 12.96
N ILE A 165 -20.32 2.43 12.13
CA ILE A 165 -21.37 3.38 11.76
C ILE A 165 -22.19 3.78 12.99
N GLU A 166 -22.69 2.82 13.79
CA GLU A 166 -23.47 3.14 15.00
C GLU A 166 -22.68 3.96 16.03
N SER A 167 -21.34 3.86 16.08
CA SER A 167 -20.49 4.70 16.93
C SER A 167 -20.30 6.15 16.44
N ARG A 168 -20.65 6.47 15.18
CA ARG A 168 -20.46 7.79 14.56
C ARG A 168 -21.79 8.54 14.33
N VAL A 169 -22.93 7.98 14.74
CA VAL A 169 -24.29 8.51 14.49
C VAL A 169 -25.14 8.61 15.75
N GLU A 170 -26.05 9.58 15.79
CA GLU A 170 -27.02 9.76 16.87
C GLU A 170 -28.33 9.01 16.59
N LYS A 171 -28.89 8.39 17.64
CA LYS A 171 -30.15 7.64 17.58
C LYS A 171 -31.34 8.58 17.78
N ARG A 172 -31.90 9.11 16.70
CA ARG A 172 -32.96 10.14 16.77
C ARG A 172 -34.32 9.58 17.16
N THR A 173 -34.65 8.37 16.72
CA THR A 173 -35.86 7.62 17.10
C THR A 173 -35.57 6.10 17.11
N LYS A 174 -36.53 5.28 17.55
CA LYS A 174 -36.34 3.82 17.67
C LYS A 174 -36.06 3.18 16.29
N GLY A 175 -34.78 2.93 16.02
CA GLY A 175 -34.33 2.32 14.76
C GLY A 175 -34.01 3.32 13.65
N VAL A 176 -33.87 4.63 13.94
CA VAL A 176 -33.41 5.63 12.96
C VAL A 176 -32.17 6.34 13.51
N TYR A 177 -31.11 6.32 12.72
CA TYR A 177 -29.82 6.94 13.02
C TYR A 177 -29.50 8.07 12.01
N VAL A 178 -28.90 9.14 12.52
CA VAL A 178 -28.50 10.33 11.74
C VAL A 178 -27.10 10.77 12.14
N PRO A 179 -26.28 11.39 11.27
CA PRO A 179 -25.00 11.94 11.68
C PRO A 179 -25.13 13.03 12.75
N LEU A 180 -24.13 13.08 13.63
CA LEU A 180 -24.00 14.06 14.71
C LEU A 180 -24.29 15.50 14.23
N GLY A 181 -25.21 16.17 14.92
CA GLY A 181 -25.54 17.58 14.64
C GLY A 181 -26.21 17.84 13.29
N GLY A 182 -26.80 16.83 12.63
CA GLY A 182 -27.57 17.01 11.39
C GLY A 182 -26.72 17.34 10.16
N ARG A 183 -25.43 17.00 10.19
CA ARG A 183 -24.53 17.10 9.03
C ARG A 183 -24.71 15.88 8.10
N LYS A 184 -24.10 15.94 6.92
CA LYS A 184 -23.97 14.79 6.02
C LYS A 184 -22.67 14.03 6.32
N MET A 185 -22.73 12.71 6.43
CA MET A 185 -21.55 11.88 6.72
C MET A 185 -21.16 11.03 5.51
N VAL A 186 -19.89 11.10 5.10
CA VAL A 186 -19.30 10.18 4.12
C VAL A 186 -18.54 9.11 4.88
N THR A 187 -19.03 7.87 4.84
CA THR A 187 -18.29 6.70 5.33
C THR A 187 -17.29 6.28 4.25
N PHE A 188 -16.00 6.53 4.49
CA PHE A 188 -14.93 6.03 3.62
C PHE A 188 -14.50 4.62 4.06
N MET A 189 -14.25 3.75 3.08
CA MET A 189 -13.69 2.41 3.30
C MET A 189 -12.46 2.19 2.40
N ASP A 190 -11.60 1.21 2.71
CA ASP A 190 -10.34 0.98 1.97
C ASP A 190 -10.04 -0.52 1.72
N ASP A 191 -9.06 -0.77 0.84
CA ASP A 191 -8.47 -2.04 0.40
C ASP A 191 -9.47 -3.18 0.16
N PHE A 192 -10.61 -2.81 -0.41
CA PHE A 192 -11.86 -3.43 -0.07
C PHE A 192 -12.01 -4.93 -0.27
N ASN A 193 -11.59 -5.46 -1.42
CA ASN A 193 -11.95 -6.81 -1.91
C ASN A 193 -11.21 -7.95 -1.18
N MET A 194 -10.94 -7.69 0.08
CA MET A 194 -10.39 -8.47 1.17
C MET A 194 -11.32 -9.53 1.76
N PRO A 195 -12.59 -9.25 2.15
CA PRO A 195 -13.41 -10.22 2.90
C PRO A 195 -13.45 -11.58 2.22
N ALA A 196 -13.00 -12.60 2.94
CA ALA A 196 -12.88 -13.95 2.40
C ALA A 196 -14.24 -14.46 1.93
N LYS A 197 -14.22 -15.32 0.90
CA LYS A 197 -15.40 -16.03 0.47
C LYS A 197 -15.68 -17.20 1.40
N ASP A 198 -16.95 -17.36 1.78
CA ASP A 198 -17.43 -18.54 2.47
C ASP A 198 -17.40 -19.78 1.56
N THR A 199 -17.79 -20.93 2.12
CA THR A 199 -17.88 -22.22 1.40
C THR A 199 -18.85 -22.21 0.21
N PHE A 200 -19.69 -21.20 0.08
CA PHE A 200 -20.68 -21.03 -0.99
C PHE A 200 -20.30 -19.90 -1.96
N GLY A 201 -19.12 -19.29 -1.81
CA GLY A 201 -18.64 -18.20 -2.65
C GLY A 201 -19.24 -16.82 -2.30
N SER A 202 -20.03 -16.75 -1.23
CA SER A 202 -20.63 -15.52 -0.69
C SER A 202 -19.63 -14.78 0.20
N GLN A 203 -19.88 -13.51 0.45
CA GLN A 203 -19.06 -12.68 1.34
C GLN A 203 -20.06 -11.93 2.25
N PRO A 204 -20.46 -12.48 3.41
CA PRO A 204 -21.57 -11.96 4.21
C PRO A 204 -21.48 -10.47 4.61
N PRO A 205 -20.30 -9.96 5.06
CA PRO A 205 -19.89 -8.57 4.93
C PRO A 205 -20.59 -7.72 3.86
N LEU A 206 -20.55 -8.21 2.62
CA LEU A 206 -20.86 -7.47 1.42
C LEU A 206 -22.35 -7.41 1.13
N GLU A 207 -23.04 -8.51 1.42
CA GLU A 207 -24.48 -8.62 1.23
C GLU A 207 -25.24 -7.82 2.30
N LEU A 208 -24.63 -7.50 3.46
CA LEU A 208 -25.19 -6.53 4.42
C LEU A 208 -25.12 -5.09 3.89
N ILE A 209 -23.99 -4.67 3.28
CA ILE A 209 -23.92 -3.37 2.60
C ILE A 209 -25.00 -3.32 1.52
N ARG A 210 -25.13 -4.38 0.70
CA ARG A 210 -26.16 -4.45 -0.33
C ARG A 210 -27.56 -4.22 0.25
N LEU A 211 -27.85 -4.80 1.42
CA LEU A 211 -29.13 -4.60 2.11
C LEU A 211 -29.36 -3.12 2.47
N TRP A 212 -28.34 -2.45 3.03
CA TRP A 212 -28.41 -1.01 3.33
C TRP A 212 -28.63 -0.15 2.08
N LEU A 213 -27.99 -0.45 0.94
CA LEU A 213 -28.19 0.28 -0.33
C LEU A 213 -29.56 0.02 -0.95
N ASP A 214 -30.01 -1.25 -0.92
CA ASP A 214 -31.24 -1.70 -1.56
C ASP A 214 -32.49 -1.16 -0.85
N TYR A 215 -32.41 -0.98 0.48
CA TYR A 215 -33.58 -0.71 1.34
C TYR A 215 -33.43 0.52 2.24
N GLY A 216 -32.25 1.12 2.36
CA GLY A 216 -31.96 2.20 3.32
C GLY A 216 -31.77 1.73 4.78
N PHE A 217 -31.82 0.41 5.03
CA PHE A 217 -31.66 -0.20 6.34
C PHE A 217 -31.14 -1.65 6.23
N TRP A 218 -30.52 -2.15 7.31
CA TRP A 218 -30.33 -3.60 7.53
C TRP A 218 -31.09 -4.12 8.76
N THR A 219 -31.16 -3.31 9.82
CA THR A 219 -31.98 -3.50 11.04
C THR A 219 -32.54 -2.17 11.56
N CYS A 220 -31.90 -1.07 11.15
CA CYS A 220 -32.14 0.32 11.48
C CYS A 220 -31.91 1.16 10.21
N SER A 221 -32.62 2.28 10.08
CA SER A 221 -32.54 3.19 8.94
C SER A 221 -31.47 4.26 9.16
N PHE A 222 -30.63 4.47 8.15
CA PHE A 222 -29.60 5.50 8.14
C PHE A 222 -29.99 6.62 7.17
N ILE A 223 -29.99 7.87 7.64
CA ILE A 223 -30.39 9.06 6.87
C ILE A 223 -29.19 10.01 6.76
N ASP A 224 -29.05 10.72 5.64
CA ASP A 224 -27.95 11.67 5.35
C ASP A 224 -26.53 11.06 5.42
N MET A 225 -26.43 9.76 5.13
CA MET A 225 -25.19 9.01 5.02
C MET A 225 -24.85 8.66 3.56
N PHE A 226 -23.56 8.75 3.24
CA PHE A 226 -22.96 8.45 1.94
C PHE A 226 -21.81 7.48 2.15
N LEU A 227 -21.38 6.84 1.06
CA LEU A 227 -20.44 5.72 1.12
C LEU A 227 -19.44 5.86 -0.06
N LEU A 228 -18.13 5.58 0.18
CA LEU A 228 -17.03 5.89 -0.76
C LEU A 228 -15.76 5.06 -0.51
N VAL A 229 -15.07 4.54 -1.56
CA VAL A 229 -13.97 3.55 -1.40
C VAL A 229 -12.95 3.51 -2.54
N ALA A 230 -11.75 3.02 -2.23
CA ALA A 230 -10.83 2.37 -3.18
C ALA A 230 -10.74 0.84 -2.98
N MET A 231 -10.55 0.09 -4.07
CA MET A 231 -10.20 -1.35 -4.01
C MET A 231 -9.05 -1.64 -4.96
N GLY A 232 -8.15 -2.56 -4.59
CA GLY A 232 -7.14 -3.05 -5.53
C GLY A 232 -7.75 -3.98 -6.59
N PRO A 233 -7.17 -4.08 -7.80
CA PRO A 233 -7.64 -5.02 -8.81
C PRO A 233 -7.60 -6.47 -8.27
N PRO A 234 -8.56 -7.33 -8.67
CA PRO A 234 -8.63 -8.72 -8.20
C PRO A 234 -7.40 -9.52 -8.62
N GLY A 235 -6.78 -10.22 -7.66
CA GLY A 235 -5.48 -10.87 -7.83
C GLY A 235 -4.58 -10.73 -6.59
N GLY A 236 -3.49 -11.48 -6.55
CA GLY A 236 -2.49 -11.48 -5.45
C GLY A 236 -2.96 -12.05 -4.10
N GLY A 237 -4.26 -11.98 -3.83
CA GLY A 237 -4.96 -12.29 -2.58
C GLY A 237 -6.35 -11.64 -2.53
N ARG A 238 -6.52 -10.51 -3.22
CA ARG A 238 -7.79 -9.78 -3.37
C ARG A 238 -8.79 -10.55 -4.24
N MET A 239 -10.04 -10.59 -3.79
CA MET A 239 -11.14 -11.37 -4.36
C MET A 239 -11.89 -10.64 -5.48
N VAL A 240 -12.71 -11.39 -6.23
CA VAL A 240 -13.72 -10.83 -7.15
C VAL A 240 -15.06 -10.71 -6.40
N ILE A 241 -15.53 -9.48 -6.23
CA ILE A 241 -16.81 -9.08 -5.61
C ILE A 241 -18.05 -9.62 -6.33
N SER A 242 -19.20 -9.63 -5.66
CA SER A 242 -20.47 -10.07 -6.27
C SER A 242 -21.00 -9.02 -7.27
N ARG A 243 -21.36 -9.43 -8.49
CA ARG A 243 -21.94 -8.53 -9.52
C ARG A 243 -23.22 -7.82 -9.06
N ARG A 244 -23.97 -8.46 -8.13
CA ARG A 244 -25.19 -7.92 -7.52
C ARG A 244 -24.91 -6.73 -6.60
N LEU A 245 -23.80 -6.77 -5.85
CA LEU A 245 -23.35 -5.63 -5.07
C LEU A 245 -22.78 -4.55 -6.00
N GLN A 246 -21.97 -4.96 -6.97
CA GLN A 246 -21.32 -4.06 -7.95
C GLN A 246 -22.31 -3.21 -8.76
N SER A 247 -23.57 -3.62 -8.91
CA SER A 247 -24.61 -2.85 -9.62
C SER A 247 -25.15 -1.66 -8.84
N ARG A 248 -24.79 -1.52 -7.57
CA ARG A 248 -25.23 -0.42 -6.70
C ARG A 248 -24.26 0.76 -6.62
N PHE A 249 -23.16 0.70 -7.37
CA PHE A 249 -22.07 1.63 -7.21
C PHE A 249 -21.43 2.02 -8.54
N ASN A 250 -21.12 3.30 -8.68
CA ASN A 250 -20.47 3.85 -9.86
C ASN A 250 -18.96 3.53 -9.79
N LEU A 251 -18.44 2.74 -10.73
CA LEU A 251 -17.05 2.26 -10.70
C LEU A 251 -16.09 3.23 -11.39
N ILE A 252 -15.26 3.92 -10.61
CA ILE A 252 -14.21 4.82 -11.11
C ILE A 252 -12.86 4.10 -10.99
N ASN A 253 -12.26 3.75 -12.12
CA ASN A 253 -10.91 3.16 -12.16
C ASN A 253 -9.85 4.27 -12.13
N MET A 254 -9.16 4.37 -10.99
CA MET A 254 -8.05 5.29 -10.76
C MET A 254 -6.74 4.72 -11.34
N THR A 255 -6.27 5.31 -12.43
CA THR A 255 -4.96 4.97 -13.03
C THR A 255 -3.80 5.59 -12.23
N PHE A 256 -2.57 5.12 -12.45
CA PHE A 256 -1.39 5.75 -11.87
C PHE A 256 -1.30 7.23 -12.33
N PRO A 257 -1.03 8.17 -11.41
CA PRO A 257 -0.99 9.59 -11.75
C PRO A 257 0.29 9.89 -12.53
N ASN A 258 0.14 10.51 -13.70
CA ASN A 258 1.28 10.97 -14.47
C ASN A 258 1.78 12.32 -13.92
N ASN A 259 3.10 12.37 -13.69
CA ASN A 259 3.89 13.50 -13.20
C ASN A 259 3.64 13.92 -11.72
N LEU A 260 4.74 14.01 -10.97
CA LEU A 260 4.84 14.69 -9.68
C LEU A 260 5.91 15.77 -9.83
N GLN A 261 5.50 17.05 -9.81
CA GLN A 261 6.41 18.20 -9.94
C GLN A 261 5.99 19.32 -8.99
N ASP A 262 6.80 19.60 -7.97
CA ASP A 262 7.25 20.94 -7.53
C ASP A 262 8.02 20.82 -6.20
N PHE A 263 9.28 21.27 -6.19
CA PHE A 263 10.16 21.31 -5.00
C PHE A 263 10.72 22.72 -4.75
N GLU A 264 11.40 22.95 -3.61
CA GLU A 264 11.93 24.27 -3.24
C GLU A 264 13.04 24.78 -4.19
N GLU A 265 13.07 26.10 -4.39
CA GLU A 265 13.70 26.77 -5.53
C GLU A 265 15.24 26.62 -5.64
N GLU A 266 15.94 26.35 -4.53
CA GLU A 266 17.40 26.12 -4.53
C GLU A 266 17.80 24.66 -4.85
N LEU A 267 16.87 23.71 -4.81
CA LEU A 267 17.15 22.28 -5.03
C LEU A 267 16.58 21.71 -6.33
N LYS A 268 15.71 22.45 -7.03
CA LYS A 268 14.98 21.98 -8.23
C LYS A 268 15.83 21.17 -9.23
N PRO A 269 17.01 21.61 -9.72
CA PRO A 269 17.75 20.88 -10.75
C PRO A 269 18.26 19.50 -10.35
N ILE A 270 18.32 19.17 -9.06
CA ILE A 270 18.61 17.82 -8.56
C ILE A 270 17.31 17.10 -8.17
N GLY A 271 16.32 17.82 -7.63
CA GLY A 271 15.01 17.27 -7.28
C GLY A 271 14.24 16.72 -8.48
N ASP A 272 14.24 17.43 -9.61
CA ASP A 272 13.55 17.02 -10.83
C ASP A 272 14.17 15.74 -11.42
N VAL A 273 15.50 15.75 -11.63
CA VAL A 273 16.29 14.59 -12.08
C VAL A 273 16.13 13.38 -11.16
N MET A 274 16.14 13.60 -9.83
CA MET A 274 15.93 12.53 -8.85
C MET A 274 14.49 12.01 -8.86
N THR A 275 13.51 12.83 -9.23
CA THR A 275 12.11 12.43 -9.35
C THR A 275 11.89 11.57 -10.58
N GLU A 276 12.40 11.99 -11.74
CA GLU A 276 12.39 11.16 -12.95
C GLU A 276 13.11 9.82 -12.72
N ALA A 277 14.32 9.84 -12.14
CA ALA A 277 15.07 8.64 -11.80
C ALA A 277 14.30 7.70 -10.84
N THR A 278 13.56 8.25 -9.87
CA THR A 278 12.77 7.45 -8.92
C THR A 278 11.53 6.83 -9.58
N ILE A 279 10.86 7.56 -10.49
CA ILE A 279 9.70 7.07 -11.24
C ILE A 279 10.14 5.96 -12.22
N ASP A 280 11.24 6.17 -12.97
CA ASP A 280 11.79 5.18 -13.89
C ASP A 280 12.29 3.92 -13.13
N MET A 281 12.97 4.10 -11.99
CA MET A 281 13.34 2.99 -11.10
C MET A 281 12.11 2.20 -10.61
N TYR A 282 11.04 2.88 -10.18
CA TYR A 282 9.79 2.24 -9.75
C TYR A 282 9.10 1.48 -10.91
N ASN A 283 9.09 2.04 -12.12
CA ASN A 283 8.52 1.40 -13.31
C ASN A 283 9.33 0.15 -13.72
N ALA A 284 10.66 0.22 -13.68
CA ALA A 284 11.53 -0.94 -13.94
C ALA A 284 11.34 -2.05 -12.88
N ILE A 285 11.21 -1.67 -11.60
CA ILE A 285 10.98 -2.61 -10.49
C ILE A 285 9.60 -3.29 -10.59
N THR A 286 8.53 -2.53 -10.80
CA THR A 286 7.17 -3.08 -10.94
C THR A 286 7.03 -4.00 -12.15
N ALA A 287 7.70 -3.71 -13.26
CA ALA A 287 7.75 -4.59 -14.43
C ALA A 287 8.58 -5.87 -14.20
N ARG A 288 9.66 -5.79 -13.42
CA ARG A 288 10.60 -6.91 -13.20
C ARG A 288 10.19 -7.85 -12.07
N PHE A 289 9.75 -7.31 -10.94
CA PHE A 289 9.55 -8.04 -9.69
C PHE A 289 8.07 -8.26 -9.41
N LEU A 290 7.44 -9.11 -10.21
CA LEU A 290 6.01 -9.41 -10.13
C LEU A 290 5.66 -10.30 -8.90
N PRO A 291 4.48 -10.11 -8.28
CA PRO A 291 4.01 -10.93 -7.17
C PRO A 291 3.68 -12.35 -7.64
N THR A 292 4.34 -13.34 -7.04
CA THR A 292 4.14 -14.79 -7.33
C THR A 292 3.68 -15.55 -6.09
N PRO A 293 3.16 -16.79 -6.19
CA PRO A 293 2.74 -17.56 -5.01
C PRO A 293 3.83 -17.82 -3.97
N THR A 294 5.10 -17.74 -4.35
CA THR A 294 6.26 -17.74 -3.44
C THR A 294 6.63 -16.34 -2.96
N LYS A 295 6.61 -15.34 -3.87
CA LYS A 295 7.01 -13.94 -3.63
C LYS A 295 5.80 -13.00 -3.60
N ILE A 296 4.78 -13.33 -2.81
CA ILE A 296 3.51 -12.59 -2.75
C ILE A 296 3.65 -11.16 -2.20
N HIS A 297 4.76 -10.88 -1.50
CA HIS A 297 5.08 -9.62 -0.86
C HIS A 297 5.76 -8.63 -1.83
N TYR A 298 6.05 -9.05 -3.07
CA TYR A 298 6.52 -8.16 -4.14
C TYR A 298 5.35 -7.34 -4.72
N LEU A 299 4.73 -6.54 -3.86
CA LEU A 299 3.69 -5.59 -4.21
C LEU A 299 4.26 -4.19 -3.99
N PHE A 300 4.57 -3.49 -5.07
CA PHE A 300 5.08 -2.12 -5.04
C PHE A 300 3.95 -1.15 -5.37
N ASN A 301 3.93 0.01 -4.72
CA ASN A 301 2.89 1.03 -4.91
C ASN A 301 3.44 2.46 -4.71
N LEU A 302 2.64 3.49 -5.01
CA LEU A 302 3.06 4.90 -4.94
C LEU A 302 3.51 5.37 -3.54
N ARG A 303 3.16 4.65 -2.47
CA ARG A 303 3.66 4.92 -1.12
C ARG A 303 5.15 4.56 -0.98
N ASP A 304 5.68 3.69 -1.83
CA ASP A 304 7.11 3.37 -1.89
C ASP A 304 7.92 4.54 -2.44
N ILE A 305 7.47 5.18 -3.52
CA ILE A 305 8.04 6.46 -4.00
C ILE A 305 7.98 7.51 -2.86
N SER A 306 6.85 7.59 -2.16
CA SER A 306 6.69 8.50 -1.03
C SER A 306 7.64 8.21 0.14
N ARG A 307 7.98 6.95 0.41
CA ARG A 307 8.96 6.56 1.44
C ARG A 307 10.37 7.03 1.09
N ILE A 308 10.78 6.93 -0.18
CA ILE A 308 12.10 7.41 -0.63
C ILE A 308 12.24 8.92 -0.36
N PHE A 309 11.24 9.72 -0.74
CA PHE A 309 11.24 11.15 -0.46
C PHE A 309 11.12 11.48 1.04
N GLN A 310 10.36 10.72 1.83
CA GLN A 310 10.35 10.85 3.30
C GLN A 310 11.72 10.54 3.92
N GLY A 311 12.47 9.61 3.35
CA GLY A 311 13.86 9.34 3.71
C GLY A 311 14.76 10.55 3.40
N LEU A 312 14.75 11.01 2.16
CA LEU A 312 15.56 12.14 1.67
C LEU A 312 15.29 13.44 2.46
N MET A 313 14.03 13.78 2.70
CA MET A 313 13.62 15.01 3.42
C MET A 313 14.00 15.03 4.90
N ARG A 314 14.61 13.96 5.44
CA ARG A 314 15.13 13.88 6.82
C ARG A 314 16.63 14.20 6.94
N ILE A 315 17.29 14.68 5.87
CA ILE A 315 18.66 15.22 5.95
C ILE A 315 18.69 16.40 6.94
N ARG A 316 19.67 16.41 7.86
CA ARG A 316 20.04 17.63 8.59
C ARG A 316 20.94 18.47 7.68
N LYS A 317 20.52 19.70 7.34
CA LYS A 317 21.26 20.63 6.48
C LYS A 317 22.73 20.85 6.92
N THR A 318 23.04 20.67 8.21
CA THR A 318 24.38 20.87 8.78
C THR A 318 25.46 19.86 8.35
N TYR A 319 25.16 18.86 7.50
CA TYR A 319 26.13 17.81 7.15
C TYR A 319 26.36 17.58 5.64
N HIS A 320 25.40 17.86 4.75
CA HIS A 320 25.43 17.28 3.38
C HIS A 320 24.84 18.18 2.28
N ASP A 321 25.66 19.09 1.73
CA ASP A 321 25.28 19.97 0.60
C ASP A 321 25.83 19.51 -0.77
N THR A 322 26.49 18.34 -0.87
CA THR A 322 27.08 17.87 -2.15
C THR A 322 26.15 16.96 -2.95
N ARG A 323 26.16 17.09 -4.28
CA ARG A 323 25.44 16.19 -5.21
C ARG A 323 25.75 14.72 -4.92
N VAL A 324 27.03 14.38 -4.69
CA VAL A 324 27.47 12.99 -4.44
C VAL A 324 26.83 12.42 -3.17
N THR A 325 26.73 13.21 -2.08
CA THR A 325 26.11 12.71 -0.84
C THR A 325 24.59 12.60 -0.96
N ILE A 326 23.94 13.50 -1.70
CA ILE A 326 22.51 13.43 -2.00
C ILE A 326 22.20 12.17 -2.84
N THR A 327 23.02 11.86 -3.86
CA THR A 327 22.90 10.60 -4.62
C THR A 327 23.22 9.36 -3.76
N ARG A 328 24.20 9.41 -2.83
CA ARG A 328 24.45 8.33 -1.85
C ARG A 328 23.23 8.04 -0.98
N LEU A 329 22.50 9.07 -0.54
CA LEU A 329 21.27 8.86 0.25
C LEU A 329 20.13 8.34 -0.62
N TRP A 330 19.96 8.82 -1.86
CA TRP A 330 18.97 8.27 -2.79
C TRP A 330 19.20 6.78 -3.05
N ILE A 331 20.45 6.37 -3.30
CA ILE A 331 20.84 4.95 -3.34
C ILE A 331 20.40 4.22 -2.07
N HIS A 332 20.74 4.75 -0.89
CA HIS A 332 20.40 4.13 0.38
C HIS A 332 18.88 3.94 0.55
N GLU A 333 18.06 4.96 0.32
CA GLU A 333 16.60 4.86 0.45
C GLU A 333 15.99 3.94 -0.61
N CYS A 334 16.52 3.89 -1.84
CA CYS A 334 16.14 2.89 -2.84
C CYS A 334 16.43 1.45 -2.35
N PHE A 335 17.58 1.19 -1.70
CA PHE A 335 17.84 -0.10 -1.07
C PHE A 335 16.84 -0.41 0.05
N ARG A 336 16.53 0.56 0.93
CA ARG A 336 15.62 0.37 2.08
C ARG A 336 14.16 0.15 1.69
N VAL A 337 13.71 0.77 0.59
CA VAL A 337 12.31 0.68 0.15
C VAL A 337 12.08 -0.51 -0.78
N PHE A 338 13.04 -0.82 -1.66
CA PHE A 338 12.90 -1.84 -2.70
C PHE A 338 13.72 -3.12 -2.42
N SER A 339 15.02 -3.01 -2.15
CA SER A 339 15.91 -4.17 -2.02
C SER A 339 15.61 -5.00 -0.77
N ASP A 340 15.31 -4.36 0.37
CA ASP A 340 14.96 -5.05 1.63
C ASP A 340 13.67 -5.90 1.54
N ARG A 341 12.85 -5.66 0.52
CA ARG A 341 11.64 -6.45 0.21
C ARG A 341 11.98 -7.75 -0.52
N LEU A 342 13.16 -7.85 -1.15
CA LEU A 342 13.59 -8.96 -1.99
C LEU A 342 14.19 -10.09 -1.14
N ASN A 343 13.82 -11.33 -1.45
CA ASN A 343 14.14 -12.50 -0.60
C ASN A 343 15.22 -13.43 -1.19
N ASP A 344 15.64 -13.23 -2.45
CA ASP A 344 16.61 -14.06 -3.17
C ASP A 344 17.82 -13.20 -3.62
N THR A 345 19.04 -13.76 -3.59
CA THR A 345 20.27 -13.07 -4.05
C THR A 345 20.19 -12.61 -5.51
N LYS A 346 19.64 -13.45 -6.40
CA LYS A 346 19.45 -13.14 -7.83
C LYS A 346 18.56 -11.93 -8.09
N ASP A 347 17.60 -11.68 -7.21
CA ASP A 347 16.71 -10.53 -7.34
C ASP A 347 17.43 -9.26 -6.87
N ASN A 348 18.23 -9.35 -5.81
CA ASN A 348 19.10 -8.26 -5.37
C ASN A 348 20.19 -7.92 -6.43
N GLU A 349 20.78 -8.92 -7.09
CA GLU A 349 21.70 -8.72 -8.23
C GLU A 349 20.99 -7.99 -9.41
N ALA A 350 19.76 -8.39 -9.74
CA ALA A 350 18.96 -7.72 -10.75
C ALA A 350 18.58 -6.28 -10.35
N PHE A 351 18.27 -6.04 -9.07
CA PHE A 351 18.00 -4.70 -8.54
C PHE A 351 19.24 -3.78 -8.64
N VAL A 352 20.43 -4.27 -8.25
CA VAL A 352 21.69 -3.53 -8.37
C VAL A 352 22.04 -3.24 -9.83
N THR A 353 21.66 -4.13 -10.75
CA THR A 353 21.82 -3.88 -12.20
C THR A 353 20.95 -2.71 -12.66
N ILE A 354 19.64 -2.74 -12.38
CA ILE A 354 18.71 -1.65 -12.69
C ILE A 354 19.16 -0.33 -12.04
N LEU A 355 19.57 -0.36 -10.77
CA LEU A 355 20.08 0.81 -10.06
C LEU A 355 21.33 1.40 -10.74
N SER A 356 22.23 0.55 -11.22
CA SER A 356 23.46 0.98 -11.92
C SER A 356 23.14 1.61 -13.28
N GLU A 357 22.12 1.09 -13.99
CA GLU A 357 21.60 1.70 -15.22
C GLU A 357 21.02 3.09 -14.96
N LYS A 358 20.19 3.26 -13.93
CA LYS A 358 19.59 4.56 -13.59
C LYS A 358 20.61 5.57 -13.04
N LEU A 359 21.64 5.13 -12.32
CA LEU A 359 22.76 5.98 -11.91
C LEU A 359 23.56 6.51 -13.12
N ALA A 360 23.80 5.66 -14.12
CA ALA A 360 24.47 6.08 -15.36
C ALA A 360 23.58 7.00 -16.22
N GLN A 361 22.27 6.72 -16.28
CA GLN A 361 21.29 7.47 -17.09
C GLN A 361 20.98 8.88 -16.56
N TYR A 362 20.87 9.05 -15.23
CA TYR A 362 20.38 10.29 -14.62
C TYR A 362 21.42 11.09 -13.83
N PHE A 363 22.50 10.46 -13.36
CA PHE A 363 23.47 11.10 -12.46
C PHE A 363 24.89 11.21 -13.04
N ASP A 364 25.15 10.69 -14.25
CA ASP A 364 26.49 10.55 -14.84
C ASP A 364 27.49 9.83 -13.91
N GLN A 365 27.02 8.83 -13.14
CA GLN A 365 27.84 8.10 -12.17
C GLN A 365 27.66 6.59 -12.29
N THR A 366 28.71 5.85 -11.90
CA THR A 366 28.61 4.40 -11.72
C THR A 366 28.38 4.07 -10.24
N TYR A 367 27.68 2.98 -9.96
CA TYR A 367 27.51 2.47 -8.59
C TYR A 367 28.87 2.21 -7.89
N HIS A 368 29.91 1.82 -8.64
CA HIS A 368 31.25 1.58 -8.09
C HIS A 368 31.99 2.87 -7.71
N ASN A 369 31.81 3.96 -8.48
CA ASN A 369 32.39 5.27 -8.16
C ASN A 369 31.77 5.90 -6.91
N ILE A 370 30.52 5.58 -6.59
CA ILE A 370 29.81 6.11 -5.41
C ILE A 370 29.99 5.19 -4.19
N CYS A 371 29.99 3.88 -4.41
CA CYS A 371 30.04 2.83 -3.38
C CYS A 371 31.24 1.91 -3.63
N HIS A 372 32.43 2.34 -3.18
CA HIS A 372 33.74 1.77 -3.54
C HIS A 372 33.90 0.25 -3.31
N ASN A 373 33.10 -0.38 -2.43
CA ASN A 373 33.15 -1.81 -2.12
C ASN A 373 32.00 -2.64 -2.72
N ARG A 374 31.23 -2.11 -3.69
CA ARG A 374 29.98 -2.70 -4.24
C ARG A 374 28.84 -2.90 -3.21
N GLN A 375 29.05 -2.50 -1.97
CA GLN A 375 28.14 -2.66 -0.85
C GLN A 375 27.33 -1.37 -0.64
N PRO A 376 26.08 -1.44 -0.13
CA PRO A 376 25.30 -0.25 0.18
C PRO A 376 26.05 0.65 1.19
N PRO A 377 25.90 2.00 1.10
CA PRO A 377 26.68 2.92 1.93
C PRO A 377 26.24 2.84 3.40
N ILE A 378 27.10 2.20 4.23
CA ILE A 378 26.85 1.88 5.64
C ILE A 378 28.16 2.01 6.45
N PHE A 379 28.17 2.95 7.40
CA PHE A 379 28.94 2.97 8.67
C PHE A 379 30.46 3.20 8.73
N GLU A 380 31.20 3.44 7.63
CA GLU A 380 32.59 3.96 7.76
C GLU A 380 32.65 5.33 8.49
N GLU A 381 31.55 6.09 8.50
CA GLU A 381 31.46 7.41 9.15
C GLU A 381 31.09 7.33 10.65
N TYR A 382 30.33 6.32 11.11
CA TYR A 382 29.77 6.30 12.47
C TYR A 382 30.83 6.06 13.55
N ASN A 383 31.66 5.03 13.39
CA ASN A 383 32.77 4.73 14.32
C ASN A 383 33.89 5.78 14.27
N ASN A 384 33.94 6.59 13.21
CA ASN A 384 34.86 7.72 13.05
C ASN A 384 34.25 9.07 13.48
N THR A 385 33.00 9.10 13.97
CA THR A 385 32.35 10.34 14.43
C THR A 385 32.83 10.72 15.84
N PRO A 386 33.47 11.89 16.04
CA PRO A 386 33.95 12.30 17.36
C PRO A 386 32.81 12.45 18.37
N GLY A 387 32.99 11.86 19.56
CA GLY A 387 32.04 11.95 20.67
C GLY A 387 31.01 10.82 20.76
N VAL A 388 31.02 9.84 19.84
CA VAL A 388 30.24 8.61 19.98
C VAL A 388 30.97 7.63 20.90
N ILE A 389 30.25 6.98 21.82
CA ILE A 389 30.82 5.90 22.65
C ILE A 389 31.01 4.66 21.78
N GLN A 390 32.25 4.19 21.67
CA GLN A 390 32.60 2.98 20.92
C GLN A 390 31.99 1.74 21.60
N MET A 391 30.97 1.14 20.99
CA MET A 391 30.25 0.00 21.57
C MET A 391 30.91 -1.33 21.20
N ASP A 392 31.46 -2.04 22.19
CA ASP A 392 31.94 -3.43 22.05
C ASP A 392 30.78 -4.45 22.13
N LEU A 393 29.82 -4.31 21.23
CA LEU A 393 28.72 -5.27 21.05
C LEU A 393 29.13 -6.36 20.04
N VAL A 394 28.63 -7.58 20.25
CA VAL A 394 28.77 -8.69 19.28
C VAL A 394 27.78 -8.53 18.13
N LEU A 395 27.84 -7.38 17.46
CA LEU A 395 27.13 -7.12 16.21
C LEU A 395 28.08 -7.39 15.05
N PHE A 396 28.07 -8.64 14.57
CA PHE A 396 28.56 -8.95 13.23
C PHE A 396 27.82 -8.09 12.19
N ARG A 397 28.41 -7.91 11.01
CA ARG A 397 28.00 -6.89 10.03
C ARG A 397 26.49 -6.81 9.78
N ASP A 398 25.84 -7.93 9.50
CA ASP A 398 24.40 -7.99 9.16
C ASP A 398 23.53 -7.57 10.35
N ALA A 399 23.96 -7.83 11.60
CA ALA A 399 23.26 -7.38 12.79
C ALA A 399 23.35 -5.85 12.97
N ILE A 400 24.48 -5.22 12.63
CA ILE A 400 24.59 -3.75 12.55
C ILE A 400 23.63 -3.21 11.48
N GLU A 401 23.60 -3.86 10.30
CA GLU A 401 22.71 -3.42 9.22
C GLU A 401 21.24 -3.52 9.63
N HIS A 402 20.77 -4.67 10.13
CA HIS A 402 19.38 -4.84 10.59
C HIS A 402 19.00 -3.83 11.69
N VAL A 403 19.86 -3.59 12.68
CA VAL A 403 19.62 -2.53 13.69
C VAL A 403 19.52 -1.16 13.03
N SER A 404 20.38 -0.87 12.04
CA SER A 404 20.37 0.40 11.30
C SER A 404 19.10 0.58 10.46
N LYS A 405 18.59 -0.48 9.82
CA LYS A 405 17.29 -0.48 9.11
C LYS A 405 16.17 -0.12 10.09
N VAL A 406 16.09 -0.82 11.22
CA VAL A 406 15.03 -0.58 12.23
C VAL A 406 15.12 0.84 12.78
N VAL A 407 16.30 1.32 13.20
CA VAL A 407 16.53 2.71 13.65
C VAL A 407 16.15 3.74 12.58
N ARG A 408 16.42 3.46 11.28
CA ARG A 408 16.09 4.38 10.18
C ARG A 408 14.58 4.52 9.99
N VAL A 409 13.84 3.41 10.09
CA VAL A 409 12.39 3.34 9.89
C VAL A 409 11.61 3.80 11.12
N ILE A 410 11.85 3.27 12.32
CA ILE A 410 11.02 3.59 13.51
C ILE A 410 11.13 5.06 13.95
N ARG A 411 12.15 5.80 13.50
CA ARG A 411 12.26 7.25 13.73
C ARG A 411 11.45 8.09 12.72
N GLN A 412 10.69 7.46 11.83
CA GLN A 412 9.74 8.12 10.92
C GLN A 412 8.32 8.04 11.53
N PRO A 413 7.49 9.09 11.43
CA PRO A 413 6.05 8.96 11.66
C PRO A 413 5.48 7.85 10.77
N LEU A 414 4.60 6.99 11.30
CA LEU A 414 4.14 5.75 10.63
C LEU A 414 5.26 4.75 10.27
N GLY A 415 6.41 4.83 10.94
CA GLY A 415 7.60 3.97 10.76
C GLY A 415 7.43 2.53 11.23
N ASN A 416 6.53 1.79 10.62
CA ASN A 416 6.21 0.40 10.95
C ASN A 416 7.06 -0.59 10.13
N MET A 417 7.34 -1.78 10.68
CA MET A 417 8.17 -2.81 10.03
C MET A 417 7.63 -4.24 10.14
N LEU A 418 7.89 -5.03 9.10
CA LEU A 418 7.65 -6.47 9.05
C LEU A 418 9.00 -7.20 8.92
N LEU A 419 9.45 -7.84 10.00
CA LEU A 419 10.72 -8.56 10.04
C LEU A 419 10.49 -10.04 9.76
N VAL A 420 10.82 -10.47 8.54
CA VAL A 420 10.56 -11.84 8.06
C VAL A 420 11.83 -12.67 8.16
N GLY A 421 11.77 -13.83 8.82
CA GLY A 421 12.93 -14.72 8.94
C GLY A 421 12.63 -15.97 9.75
N ILE A 422 13.58 -16.90 9.83
CA ILE A 422 13.42 -18.14 10.62
C ILE A 422 13.41 -17.87 12.13
N GLY A 423 13.07 -18.88 12.94
CA GLY A 423 13.26 -18.82 14.39
C GLY A 423 14.74 -18.62 14.76
N GLY A 424 15.04 -17.99 15.89
CA GLY A 424 16.42 -17.77 16.35
C GLY A 424 17.22 -16.66 15.63
N SER A 425 16.75 -16.16 14.48
CA SER A 425 17.43 -15.14 13.63
C SER A 425 17.73 -13.77 14.26
N GLY A 426 17.53 -13.57 15.56
CA GLY A 426 17.90 -12.33 16.28
C GLY A 426 16.91 -11.16 16.19
N ARG A 427 15.91 -11.21 15.29
CA ARG A 427 14.90 -10.15 15.05
C ARG A 427 14.39 -9.43 16.30
N GLN A 428 13.90 -10.19 17.28
CA GLN A 428 13.34 -9.67 18.55
C GLN A 428 14.39 -8.89 19.35
N SER A 429 15.61 -9.42 19.46
CA SER A 429 16.73 -8.81 20.19
C SER A 429 17.23 -7.54 19.50
N LEU A 430 17.42 -7.60 18.18
CA LEU A 430 17.90 -6.46 17.38
C LEU A 430 16.85 -5.34 17.30
N THR A 431 15.55 -5.68 17.30
CA THR A 431 14.46 -4.70 17.43
C THR A 431 14.50 -3.97 18.77
N ARG A 432 14.71 -4.69 19.89
CA ARG A 432 14.82 -4.09 21.23
C ARG A 432 16.02 -3.14 21.32
N ILE A 433 17.16 -3.53 20.76
CA ILE A 433 18.36 -2.66 20.68
C ILE A 433 18.05 -1.40 19.86
N ALA A 434 17.45 -1.54 18.67
CA ALA A 434 17.09 -0.42 17.82
C ALA A 434 16.10 0.54 18.48
N ALA A 435 15.09 0.03 19.20
CA ALA A 435 14.14 0.84 19.95
C ALA A 435 14.80 1.58 21.11
N HIS A 436 15.68 0.92 21.87
CA HIS A 436 16.44 1.54 22.96
C HIS A 436 17.38 2.65 22.46
N LEU A 437 18.06 2.44 21.32
CA LEU A 437 18.86 3.46 20.62
C LEU A 437 18.04 4.65 20.09
N CYS A 438 16.71 4.53 20.08
CA CYS A 438 15.78 5.59 19.71
C CYS A 438 14.98 6.14 20.92
N GLU A 439 15.33 5.75 22.15
CA GLU A 439 14.65 6.12 23.39
C GLU A 439 13.17 5.68 23.48
N TYR A 440 12.75 4.70 22.66
CA TYR A 440 11.39 4.15 22.66
C TYR A 440 11.21 3.03 23.70
N THR A 441 10.14 3.14 24.51
CA THR A 441 9.68 2.07 25.40
C THR A 441 9.14 0.88 24.60
N THR A 442 9.77 -0.29 24.72
CA THR A 442 9.31 -1.52 24.04
C THR A 442 8.23 -2.23 24.84
N PHE A 443 7.04 -2.40 24.26
CA PHE A 443 6.05 -3.39 24.69
C PHE A 443 6.07 -4.60 23.75
N GLN A 444 5.83 -5.81 24.26
CA GLN A 444 5.79 -7.04 23.46
C GLN A 444 4.53 -7.84 23.79
N ILE A 445 3.89 -8.35 22.73
CA ILE A 445 2.72 -9.23 22.76
C ILE A 445 3.09 -10.50 21.98
N GLU A 446 2.62 -11.66 22.43
CA GLU A 446 2.65 -12.90 21.65
C GLU A 446 1.27 -13.14 21.02
N VAL A 447 1.24 -13.34 19.70
CA VAL A 447 -0.03 -13.42 18.95
C VAL A 447 -0.62 -14.82 19.07
N VAL A 448 -1.57 -14.99 19.98
CA VAL A 448 -2.29 -16.25 20.22
C VAL A 448 -3.49 -16.40 19.27
N GLU A 449 -4.28 -15.35 19.08
CA GLU A 449 -5.48 -15.35 18.23
C GLU A 449 -5.25 -14.58 16.92
N GLU A 450 -5.91 -14.99 15.83
CA GLU A 450 -5.77 -14.31 14.53
C GLU A 450 -6.62 -13.02 14.43
N SER A 451 -7.64 -12.86 15.29
CA SER A 451 -8.39 -11.61 15.52
C SER A 451 -7.46 -10.42 15.76
N PHE A 452 -6.44 -10.59 16.60
CA PHE A 452 -5.45 -9.56 16.92
C PHE A 452 -4.66 -9.07 15.69
N LEU A 453 -4.54 -9.86 14.62
CA LEU A 453 -3.91 -9.42 13.38
C LEU A 453 -4.80 -8.48 12.56
N GLU A 454 -6.12 -8.56 12.72
CA GLU A 454 -7.09 -7.62 12.15
C GLU A 454 -7.01 -6.26 12.85
N ASP A 455 -6.92 -6.25 14.19
CA ASP A 455 -6.66 -5.02 14.97
C ASP A 455 -5.36 -4.34 14.53
N ILE A 456 -4.27 -5.10 14.37
CA ILE A 456 -2.98 -4.56 13.89
C ILE A 456 -3.10 -4.08 12.43
N ASN A 457 -3.86 -4.75 11.56
CA ASN A 457 -4.14 -4.27 10.20
C ASN A 457 -4.88 -2.90 10.22
N ASN A 458 -5.79 -2.70 11.17
CA ASN A 458 -6.54 -1.46 11.35
C ASN A 458 -5.65 -0.33 11.91
N VAL A 459 -4.87 -0.59 12.97
CA VAL A 459 -3.83 0.33 13.50
C VAL A 459 -2.85 0.77 12.41
N LEU A 460 -2.41 -0.15 11.55
CA LEU A 460 -1.50 0.15 10.46
C LEU A 460 -2.13 1.00 9.33
N SER A 461 -3.46 1.02 9.20
CA SER A 461 -4.17 1.63 8.05
C SER A 461 -4.84 2.95 8.42
N SER A 462 -5.83 2.91 9.31
CA SER A 462 -6.56 4.07 9.81
C SER A 462 -5.87 4.69 11.04
N GLY A 463 -5.18 3.86 11.84
CA GLY A 463 -4.66 4.26 13.16
C GLY A 463 -5.67 4.09 14.30
N GLU A 464 -6.90 3.67 13.99
CA GLU A 464 -7.96 3.37 14.97
C GLU A 464 -8.33 1.88 14.93
N VAL A 465 -8.80 1.35 16.06
CA VAL A 465 -9.41 0.02 16.15
C VAL A 465 -10.90 0.19 16.49
N PRO A 466 -11.82 -0.41 15.71
CA PRO A 466 -13.26 -0.34 16.00
C PRO A 466 -13.61 -0.80 17.42
N GLY A 467 -14.43 -0.02 18.12
CA GLY A 467 -14.92 -0.40 19.46
C GLY A 467 -13.87 -0.43 20.59
N LEU A 468 -12.63 0.02 20.35
CA LEU A 468 -11.51 -0.05 21.31
C LEU A 468 -11.78 0.66 22.64
N TYR A 469 -12.53 1.77 22.61
CA TYR A 469 -12.91 2.55 23.78
C TYR A 469 -14.42 2.46 23.99
N LYS A 470 -14.86 2.18 25.23
CA LYS A 470 -16.23 2.45 25.64
C LYS A 470 -16.46 3.97 25.77
N PRO A 471 -17.72 4.46 25.73
CA PRO A 471 -18.00 5.90 25.80
C PRO A 471 -17.44 6.59 27.05
N ASP A 472 -17.48 5.90 28.20
CA ASP A 472 -16.93 6.32 29.49
C ASP A 472 -15.39 6.33 29.51
N GLU A 473 -14.75 5.30 28.94
CA GLU A 473 -13.29 5.22 28.82
C GLU A 473 -12.72 6.34 27.94
N PHE A 474 -13.47 6.75 26.90
CA PHE A 474 -13.05 7.86 26.05
C PHE A 474 -13.14 9.24 26.73
N GLU A 475 -14.00 9.43 27.74
CA GLU A 475 -14.04 10.70 28.48
C GLU A 475 -12.74 10.94 29.28
N GLU A 476 -12.16 9.90 29.88
CA GLU A 476 -10.86 9.98 30.56
C GLU A 476 -9.75 10.37 29.57
N VAL A 477 -9.70 9.71 28.41
CA VAL A 477 -8.72 10.02 27.34
C VAL A 477 -8.90 11.46 26.84
N ARG A 478 -10.14 11.92 26.63
CA ARG A 478 -10.46 13.30 26.23
C ARG A 478 -9.98 14.31 27.28
N ASN A 479 -10.19 14.03 28.57
CA ASN A 479 -9.73 14.89 29.67
C ASN A 479 -8.19 14.97 29.71
N GLY A 480 -7.48 13.85 29.54
CA GLY A 480 -6.02 13.81 29.49
C GLY A 480 -5.39 14.47 28.24
N LEU A 481 -6.19 14.73 27.19
CA LEU A 481 -5.74 15.41 25.97
C LEU A 481 -6.04 16.91 25.96
N ALA A 482 -7.05 17.37 26.72
CA ALA A 482 -7.64 18.70 26.60
C ALA A 482 -6.59 19.84 26.70
N ASP A 483 -5.72 19.80 27.71
CA ASP A 483 -4.70 20.83 27.94
C ASP A 483 -3.68 20.96 26.80
N GLN A 484 -3.42 19.90 26.03
CA GLN A 484 -2.53 19.97 24.88
C GLN A 484 -3.28 20.30 23.59
N ALA A 485 -4.46 19.70 23.37
CA ALA A 485 -5.33 20.03 22.24
C ALA A 485 -5.65 21.54 22.19
N LYS A 486 -5.87 22.16 23.36
CA LYS A 486 -6.13 23.60 23.53
C LYS A 486 -4.91 24.48 23.20
N LYS A 487 -3.68 24.02 23.48
CA LYS A 487 -2.43 24.72 23.07
C LYS A 487 -2.20 24.62 21.57
N ASP A 488 -2.53 23.47 21.01
CA ASP A 488 -2.35 23.14 19.59
C ASP A 488 -3.49 23.69 18.71
N GLY A 489 -4.45 24.41 19.30
CA GLY A 489 -5.53 25.12 18.59
C GLY A 489 -6.70 24.25 18.13
N ILE A 490 -6.84 23.04 18.68
CA ILE A 490 -7.88 22.07 18.30
C ILE A 490 -9.20 22.38 19.01
N GLU A 491 -10.33 22.24 18.30
CA GLU A 491 -11.67 22.38 18.88
C GLU A 491 -11.95 21.29 19.93
N GLU A 492 -12.58 21.63 21.06
CA GLU A 492 -12.91 20.70 22.14
C GLU A 492 -14.10 19.74 21.82
N THR A 493 -14.34 19.45 20.53
CA THR A 493 -15.39 18.51 20.09
C THR A 493 -14.90 17.07 20.10
N ASN A 494 -15.77 16.10 20.41
CA ASN A 494 -15.38 14.69 20.47
C ASN A 494 -14.74 14.18 19.17
N GLN A 495 -15.18 14.67 18.00
CA GLN A 495 -14.59 14.30 16.70
C GLN A 495 -13.18 14.87 16.52
N ALA A 496 -12.95 16.14 16.85
CA ALA A 496 -11.64 16.78 16.72
C ALA A 496 -10.64 16.22 17.76
N MET A 497 -11.09 16.00 19.00
CA MET A 497 -10.29 15.36 20.06
C MET A 497 -9.91 13.92 19.71
N PHE A 498 -10.81 13.14 19.10
CA PHE A 498 -10.52 11.80 18.61
C PHE A 498 -9.53 11.83 17.44
N ALA A 499 -9.73 12.70 16.44
CA ALA A 499 -8.80 12.85 15.33
C ALA A 499 -7.38 13.22 15.81
N TYR A 500 -7.28 14.16 16.76
CA TYR A 500 -6.04 14.56 17.40
C TYR A 500 -5.35 13.40 18.16
N LEU A 501 -6.12 12.55 18.89
CA LEU A 501 -5.60 11.32 19.48
C LEU A 501 -4.97 10.41 18.42
N ILE A 502 -5.72 10.08 17.36
CA ILE A 502 -5.25 9.17 16.30
C ILE A 502 -4.01 9.72 15.60
N GLU A 503 -3.91 11.03 15.38
CA GLU A 503 -2.69 11.65 14.86
C GLU A 503 -1.49 11.49 15.81
N ARG A 504 -1.66 11.72 17.12
CA ARG A 504 -0.58 11.51 18.09
C ARG A 504 -0.18 10.03 18.20
N VAL A 505 -1.12 9.09 18.11
CA VAL A 505 -0.81 7.65 18.04
C VAL A 505 0.02 7.37 16.77
N ARG A 506 -0.45 7.80 15.59
CA ARG A 506 0.24 7.59 14.30
C ARG A 506 1.64 8.21 14.20
N MET A 507 1.95 9.21 15.03
CA MET A 507 3.29 9.83 15.10
C MET A 507 4.25 9.15 16.08
N ASN A 508 3.77 8.47 17.12
CA ASN A 508 4.59 7.97 18.24
C ASN A 508 4.54 6.45 18.46
N LEU A 509 3.53 5.76 17.92
CA LEU A 509 3.42 4.30 17.97
C LEU A 509 4.03 3.70 16.69
N HIS A 510 5.01 2.82 16.88
CA HIS A 510 5.68 2.10 15.79
C HIS A 510 5.54 0.59 16.02
N VAL A 511 4.85 -0.09 15.12
CA VAL A 511 4.61 -1.54 15.17
C VAL A 511 5.72 -2.26 14.41
N VAL A 512 6.39 -3.20 15.08
CA VAL A 512 7.39 -4.10 14.48
C VAL A 512 6.91 -5.54 14.58
N LEU A 513 6.40 -6.08 13.48
CA LEU A 513 5.78 -7.41 13.42
C LEU A 513 6.79 -8.45 12.96
N CYS A 514 7.04 -9.48 13.76
CA CYS A 514 7.96 -10.57 13.41
C CYS A 514 7.19 -11.79 12.91
N MET A 515 7.41 -12.23 11.66
CA MET A 515 6.77 -13.43 11.09
C MET A 515 7.77 -14.46 10.57
N SER A 516 7.46 -15.74 10.70
CA SER A 516 8.22 -16.81 10.04
C SER A 516 7.72 -17.00 8.61
N PRO A 517 8.59 -17.02 7.58
CA PRO A 517 8.19 -17.31 6.20
C PRO A 517 7.90 -18.81 5.97
N VAL A 518 8.13 -19.65 6.99
CA VAL A 518 7.96 -21.10 6.92
C VAL A 518 6.48 -21.47 7.05
N GLY A 519 5.98 -22.31 6.13
CA GLY A 519 4.59 -22.75 6.09
C GLY A 519 3.66 -21.78 5.34
N GLU A 520 2.36 -22.06 5.38
CA GLU A 520 1.36 -21.28 4.64
C GLU A 520 0.78 -20.10 5.43
N ALA A 521 0.91 -20.10 6.77
CA ALA A 521 0.35 -19.07 7.64
C ALA A 521 0.82 -17.65 7.26
N PHE A 522 2.11 -17.46 6.98
CA PHE A 522 2.64 -16.19 6.46
C PHE A 522 1.97 -15.78 5.14
N ARG A 523 1.77 -16.73 4.23
CA ARG A 523 1.16 -16.45 2.92
C ARG A 523 -0.31 -16.08 3.02
N ASN A 524 -1.03 -16.71 3.94
CA ASN A 524 -2.44 -16.44 4.18
C ASN A 524 -2.60 -15.08 4.88
N ARG A 525 -1.83 -14.82 5.94
CA ARG A 525 -1.84 -13.54 6.67
C ARG A 525 -1.48 -12.35 5.78
N ILE A 526 -0.46 -12.46 4.93
CA ILE A 526 -0.09 -11.38 3.98
C ILE A 526 -1.18 -11.10 2.92
N ARG A 527 -2.04 -12.09 2.60
CA ARG A 527 -3.20 -11.90 1.72
C ARG A 527 -4.42 -11.34 2.44
N MET A 528 -4.59 -11.70 3.72
CA MET A 528 -5.70 -11.26 4.58
C MET A 528 -5.45 -9.89 5.24
N PHE A 529 -4.21 -9.43 5.29
CA PHE A 529 -3.82 -8.20 5.99
C PHE A 529 -2.83 -7.38 5.12
N PRO A 530 -3.31 -6.73 4.04
CA PRO A 530 -2.49 -6.06 3.04
C PRO A 530 -1.78 -4.83 3.62
N ALA A 531 -2.24 -4.28 4.75
CA ALA A 531 -1.50 -3.30 5.53
C ALA A 531 -0.07 -3.77 5.87
N PHE A 532 0.15 -5.08 6.01
CA PHE A 532 1.46 -5.64 6.35
C PHE A 532 2.49 -5.51 5.20
N VAL A 533 2.04 -5.25 3.97
CA VAL A 533 2.90 -4.97 2.80
C VAL A 533 2.77 -3.51 2.36
N ASN A 534 1.55 -2.97 2.36
CA ASN A 534 1.28 -1.61 1.90
C ASN A 534 1.80 -0.55 2.88
N ASN A 535 1.77 -0.82 4.21
CA ASN A 535 1.96 0.20 5.24
C ASN A 535 3.27 0.01 6.02
N MET A 536 3.79 -1.22 6.14
CA MET A 536 5.07 -1.53 6.79
C MET A 536 6.26 -1.59 5.80
N THR A 537 7.48 -1.35 6.30
CA THR A 537 8.73 -1.67 5.58
C THR A 537 9.10 -3.12 5.87
N ILE A 538 9.31 -3.92 4.82
CA ILE A 538 9.67 -5.35 4.95
C ILE A 538 11.19 -5.48 5.01
N ASP A 539 11.70 -6.32 5.91
CA ASP A 539 13.13 -6.67 6.02
C ASP A 539 13.30 -8.18 6.19
N TRP A 540 14.17 -8.79 5.37
CA TRP A 540 14.44 -10.22 5.34
C TRP A 540 15.68 -10.60 6.16
N PHE A 541 15.46 -11.30 7.26
CA PHE A 541 16.49 -11.90 8.09
C PHE A 541 16.85 -13.28 7.56
N SER A 542 17.92 -13.33 6.78
CA SER A 542 18.52 -14.55 6.23
C SER A 542 19.15 -15.44 7.32
N GLU A 543 19.56 -16.65 6.92
CA GLU A 543 20.48 -17.46 7.73
C GLU A 543 21.82 -16.72 7.87
N TRP A 544 22.46 -16.82 9.04
CA TRP A 544 23.70 -16.08 9.33
C TRP A 544 24.83 -16.60 8.44
N PRO A 545 25.64 -15.71 7.82
CA PRO A 545 26.77 -16.14 7.01
C PRO A 545 27.82 -16.87 7.87
N HIS A 546 28.64 -17.69 7.23
CA HIS A 546 29.73 -18.43 7.89
C HIS A 546 30.61 -17.52 8.75
N ASP A 547 30.92 -16.33 8.25
CA ASP A 547 31.84 -15.40 8.88
C ASP A 547 31.22 -14.77 10.14
N ALA A 548 29.90 -14.52 10.15
CA ALA A 548 29.16 -14.12 11.36
C ALA A 548 29.12 -15.22 12.42
N LEU A 549 28.94 -16.49 12.01
CA LEU A 549 29.01 -17.63 12.94
C LEU A 549 30.42 -17.76 13.56
N LEU A 550 31.46 -17.47 12.78
CA LEU A 550 32.85 -17.48 13.22
C LEU A 550 33.15 -16.31 14.17
N GLU A 551 32.82 -15.06 13.81
CA GLU A 551 32.99 -13.88 14.67
C GLU A 551 32.30 -14.05 16.04
N VAL A 552 31.06 -14.55 16.05
CA VAL A 552 30.29 -14.80 17.29
C VAL A 552 30.94 -15.91 18.13
N ALA A 553 31.42 -16.99 17.50
CA ALA A 553 32.09 -18.07 18.21
C ALA A 553 33.47 -17.66 18.77
N GLU A 554 34.26 -16.91 18.01
CA GLU A 554 35.56 -16.37 18.47
C GLU A 554 35.37 -15.38 19.63
N LYS A 555 34.44 -14.43 19.52
CA LYS A 555 34.16 -13.47 20.59
C LYS A 555 33.60 -14.17 21.83
N TYR A 556 32.73 -15.18 21.69
CA TYR A 556 32.25 -15.98 22.83
C TYR A 556 33.42 -16.71 23.52
N LEU A 557 34.24 -17.44 22.77
CA LEU A 557 35.42 -18.15 23.30
C LEU A 557 36.47 -17.18 23.88
N SER A 558 36.56 -15.93 23.41
CA SER A 558 37.45 -14.92 23.98
C SER A 558 37.12 -14.62 25.45
N THR A 559 35.83 -14.62 25.83
CA THR A 559 35.38 -14.36 27.20
C THR A 559 35.64 -15.52 28.17
N MET A 560 35.89 -16.73 27.65
CA MET A 560 36.11 -17.93 28.47
C MET A 560 37.58 -18.03 28.90
N THR A 561 37.86 -17.93 30.20
CA THR A 561 39.19 -18.19 30.77
C THR A 561 39.55 -19.68 30.66
N MET A 562 40.56 -20.00 29.84
CA MET A 562 41.15 -21.35 29.76
C MET A 562 42.23 -21.55 30.84
N ALA A 563 42.61 -22.81 31.11
CA ALA A 563 43.61 -23.14 32.12
C ALA A 563 45.06 -22.95 31.63
N SER A 564 45.29 -22.91 30.32
CA SER A 564 46.62 -22.85 29.69
C SER A 564 46.68 -21.91 28.47
N GLU A 565 47.90 -21.50 28.10
CA GLU A 565 48.15 -20.78 26.84
C GLU A 565 47.94 -21.65 25.60
N GLU A 566 48.08 -22.98 25.71
CA GLU A 566 47.90 -23.89 24.59
C GLU A 566 46.43 -24.06 24.22
N GLU A 567 45.52 -24.17 25.21
CA GLU A 567 44.08 -24.13 24.98
C GLU A 567 43.62 -22.80 24.35
N ASN A 568 44.21 -21.67 24.76
CA ASN A 568 43.91 -20.37 24.15
C ASN A 568 44.29 -20.34 22.64
N LYS A 569 45.36 -21.04 22.22
CA LYS A 569 45.73 -21.19 20.80
C LYS A 569 44.76 -22.09 20.02
N MET A 570 43.94 -22.90 20.68
CA MET A 570 42.93 -23.74 20.02
C MET A 570 41.61 -23.00 19.74
N LYS A 571 41.35 -21.85 20.37
CA LYS A 571 40.07 -21.12 20.27
C LYS A 571 39.60 -20.84 18.83
N PRO A 572 40.44 -20.37 17.88
CA PRO A 572 39.99 -20.14 16.50
C PRO A 572 39.59 -21.43 15.79
N ASN A 573 40.28 -22.54 16.06
CA ASN A 573 39.93 -23.86 15.50
C ASN A 573 38.59 -24.35 16.05
N VAL A 574 38.32 -24.14 17.34
CA VAL A 574 37.02 -24.47 17.96
C VAL A 574 35.90 -23.59 17.41
N ALA A 575 36.15 -22.29 17.19
CA ALA A 575 35.20 -21.38 16.55
C ALA A 575 34.85 -21.83 15.11
N SER A 576 35.86 -22.21 14.32
CA SER A 576 35.67 -22.76 12.98
C SER A 576 34.85 -24.07 13.00
N ILE A 577 35.11 -24.96 13.97
CA ILE A 577 34.30 -26.18 14.16
C ILE A 577 32.85 -25.84 14.50
N PHE A 578 32.57 -24.86 15.36
CA PHE A 578 31.20 -24.43 15.66
C PHE A 578 30.48 -23.86 14.44
N ALA A 579 31.13 -23.00 13.65
CA ALA A 579 30.57 -22.46 12.41
C ALA A 579 30.30 -23.57 11.37
N MET A 580 31.22 -24.53 11.21
CA MET A 580 31.06 -25.69 10.33
C MET A 580 29.94 -26.63 10.79
N MET A 581 29.80 -26.86 12.10
CA MET A 581 28.71 -27.67 12.67
C MET A 581 27.35 -27.02 12.39
N HIS A 582 27.17 -25.73 12.71
CA HIS A 582 25.93 -25.00 12.42
C HIS A 582 25.56 -25.08 10.94
N ARG A 583 26.52 -24.80 10.05
CA ARG A 583 26.30 -24.88 8.60
C ARG A 583 25.91 -26.29 8.13
N SER A 584 26.59 -27.34 8.61
CA SER A 584 26.29 -28.71 8.20
C SER A 584 24.90 -29.18 8.67
N VAL A 585 24.42 -28.69 9.82
CA VAL A 585 23.04 -28.91 10.28
C VAL A 585 22.02 -28.22 9.36
N SER A 586 22.21 -26.94 8.98
CA SER A 586 21.35 -26.26 8.00
C SER A 586 21.30 -27.02 6.65
N GLU A 587 22.47 -27.37 6.09
CA GLU A 587 22.57 -28.07 4.81
C GLU A 587 21.91 -29.46 4.85
N MET A 588 22.03 -30.20 5.96
CA MET A 588 21.38 -31.49 6.16
C MET A 588 19.86 -31.34 6.35
N SER A 589 19.40 -30.36 7.14
CA SER A 589 17.97 -30.08 7.34
C SER A 589 17.26 -29.72 6.03
N ALA A 590 17.93 -28.95 5.15
CA ALA A 590 17.42 -28.64 3.82
C ALA A 590 17.30 -29.91 2.94
N GLN A 591 18.26 -30.83 3.01
CA GLN A 591 18.21 -32.11 2.28
C GLN A 591 17.08 -33.02 2.79
N ILE A 592 16.89 -33.11 4.11
CA ILE A 592 15.79 -33.87 4.72
C ILE A 592 14.43 -33.32 4.26
N LEU A 593 14.23 -32.00 4.34
CA LEU A 593 12.98 -31.34 3.90
C LEU A 593 12.69 -31.56 2.40
N LEU A 594 13.74 -31.61 1.55
CA LEU A 594 13.60 -31.94 0.13
C LEU A 594 13.26 -33.42 -0.10
N TYR A 595 13.78 -34.33 0.73
CA TYR A 595 13.42 -35.76 0.68
C TYR A 595 11.97 -35.98 1.11
N GLU A 596 11.52 -35.35 2.20
CA GLU A 596 10.14 -35.44 2.68
C GLU A 596 9.14 -34.92 1.64
N LYS A 597 9.38 -33.72 1.07
CA LYS A 597 8.52 -33.17 0.01
C LYS A 597 8.47 -34.05 -1.24
N ARG A 598 9.59 -34.70 -1.62
CA ARG A 598 9.62 -35.68 -2.72
C ARG A 598 8.76 -36.91 -2.41
N LYS A 599 8.79 -37.39 -1.16
CA LYS A 599 7.96 -38.49 -0.67
C LYS A 599 6.47 -38.12 -0.69
N GLU A 600 6.09 -36.97 -0.14
CA GLU A 600 4.69 -36.48 -0.15
C GLU A 600 4.13 -36.38 -1.57
N LEU A 601 4.90 -35.80 -2.50
CA LEU A 601 4.53 -35.71 -3.91
C LEU A 601 4.43 -37.08 -4.58
N GLY A 602 5.32 -38.03 -4.22
CA GLY A 602 5.26 -39.42 -4.68
C GLY A 602 4.01 -40.16 -4.18
N ASP A 603 3.64 -39.99 -2.90
CA ASP A 603 2.45 -40.55 -2.30
C ASP A 603 1.17 -39.95 -2.91
N ALA A 604 1.16 -38.63 -3.18
CA ALA A 604 0.06 -37.95 -3.86
C ALA A 604 -0.10 -38.40 -5.32
N ALA A 605 1.00 -38.50 -6.07
CA ALA A 605 1.01 -39.02 -7.45
C ALA A 605 0.54 -40.49 -7.50
N THR A 606 0.93 -41.30 -6.52
CA THR A 606 0.49 -42.70 -6.39
C THR A 606 -1.00 -42.81 -6.10
N LYS A 607 -1.54 -41.97 -5.20
CA LYS A 607 -3.00 -41.86 -4.95
C LYS A 607 -3.76 -41.47 -6.22
N LEU A 608 -3.28 -40.47 -6.96
CA LEU A 608 -3.87 -40.04 -8.24
C LEU A 608 -3.84 -41.15 -9.29
N LYS A 609 -2.70 -41.85 -9.47
CA LYS A 609 -2.56 -42.97 -10.40
C LYS A 609 -3.51 -44.12 -10.07
N ASN A 610 -3.66 -44.45 -8.79
CA ASN A 610 -4.59 -45.49 -8.33
C ASN A 610 -6.07 -45.07 -8.50
N GLY A 611 -6.39 -43.77 -8.36
CA GLY A 611 -7.70 -43.22 -8.67
C GLY A 611 -8.03 -43.30 -10.17
N LEU A 612 -7.11 -42.83 -11.02
CA LEU A 612 -7.21 -42.89 -12.48
C LEU A 612 -7.39 -44.33 -12.98
N PHE A 613 -6.62 -45.29 -12.45
CA PHE A 613 -6.75 -46.70 -12.81
C PHE A 613 -8.17 -47.24 -12.54
N LYS A 614 -8.74 -46.93 -11.37
CA LYS A 614 -10.13 -47.33 -11.02
C LYS A 614 -11.18 -46.65 -11.90
N ILE A 615 -10.96 -45.39 -12.27
CA ILE A 615 -11.85 -44.65 -13.19
C ILE A 615 -11.81 -45.29 -14.59
N ASP A 616 -10.63 -45.63 -15.11
CA ASP A 616 -10.50 -46.25 -16.43
C ASP A 616 -11.01 -47.71 -16.43
N GLU A 617 -10.77 -48.47 -15.36
CA GLU A 617 -11.36 -49.81 -15.16
C GLU A 617 -12.89 -49.76 -15.07
N THR A 618 -13.47 -48.67 -14.53
CA THR A 618 -14.93 -48.44 -14.52
C THR A 618 -15.43 -48.03 -15.90
N ARG A 619 -14.69 -47.17 -16.61
CA ARG A 619 -14.98 -46.71 -17.99
C ARG A 619 -14.91 -47.84 -19.02
N ILE A 620 -14.13 -48.89 -18.77
CA ILE A 620 -14.08 -50.09 -19.63
C ILE A 620 -15.29 -51.03 -19.38
N LYS A 621 -16.01 -50.84 -18.27
CA LYS A 621 -17.18 -51.66 -17.87
C LYS A 621 -18.54 -50.98 -18.15
N VAL A 622 -18.54 -49.77 -18.71
CA VAL A 622 -19.72 -48.94 -19.02
C VAL A 622 -19.77 -48.65 -20.52
#